data_AF-A0A8H4L3P8-F1
#
_entry.id   AF-A0A8H4L3P8-F1
#
_cell.length_a   1.000
_cell.length_b   1.000
_cell.length_c   1.000
_cell.angle_alpha   90.00
_cell.angle_beta   90.00
_cell.angle_gamma   90.00
#
_symmetry.space_group_name_H-M   'P 1'
#
loop_
_entity.id
_entity.type
_entity.pdbx_description
1 polymer ?
#
loop_
_entity_poly.entity_id
_entity_poly.type
_entity_poly.pdbx_seq_one_letter_code
_entity_poly.pdbx_strand_id
1 'polypeptide(L)'
;MQYALFASFIAIFGVVHADLHKSAACVSSRDGSTFELLPNATSCACGFYLNRNTRQNHWDQCPDCTFDGTICNSADGHIGGDELFL
;
A
#
# COMPACT_ATOMS: atom_id res chain seq x y z
N MET A 1 7.22 -52.09 11.70
CA MET A 1 6.13 -51.14 12.03
C MET A 1 6.79 -49.97 12.75
N GLN A 2 7.42 -49.01 12.07
CA GLN A 2 6.89 -47.91 11.26
C GLN A 2 5.93 -46.97 12.00
N TYR A 3 6.25 -46.47 13.19
CA TYR A 3 5.63 -45.25 13.74
C TYR A 3 6.68 -44.66 14.70
N ALA A 4 7.23 -43.46 14.58
CA ALA A 4 6.65 -42.23 14.13
C ALA A 4 7.75 -41.32 13.54
N LEU A 5 7.81 -41.26 12.21
CA LEU A 5 8.40 -40.15 11.48
C LEU A 5 7.29 -39.11 11.29
N PHE A 6 6.97 -38.35 12.34
CA PHE A 6 6.16 -37.14 12.21
C PHE A 6 6.92 -36.00 12.87
N ALA A 7 8.08 -35.67 12.30
CA ALA A 7 8.76 -34.41 12.55
C ALA A 7 7.86 -33.30 11.97
N SER A 8 6.93 -32.81 12.80
CA SER A 8 6.08 -31.68 12.47
C SER A 8 6.93 -30.41 12.48
N PHE A 9 7.56 -30.12 11.35
CA PHE A 9 8.13 -28.80 11.07
C PHE A 9 6.97 -27.85 10.75
N ILE A 10 6.42 -27.22 11.78
CA ILE A 10 5.56 -26.04 11.59
C ILE A 10 6.50 -24.90 11.22
N ALA A 11 6.65 -24.65 9.92
CA ALA A 11 7.34 -23.47 9.42
C ALA A 11 6.51 -22.24 9.79
N ILE A 12 7.03 -21.44 10.72
CA ILE A 12 6.44 -20.17 11.12
C ILE A 12 6.74 -19.18 9.99
N PHE A 13 5.82 -19.09 9.02
CA PHE A 13 5.86 -18.02 8.02
C PHE A 13 5.40 -16.72 8.70
N GLY A 14 6.33 -15.82 8.97
CA GLY A 14 6.03 -14.48 9.46
C GLY A 14 5.35 -13.68 8.36
N VAL A 15 4.03 -13.48 8.47
CA VAL A 15 3.29 -12.56 7.60
C VAL A 15 3.42 -11.15 8.17
N VAL A 16 4.11 -10.27 7.44
CA VAL A 16 4.09 -8.83 7.70
C VAL A 16 2.80 -8.27 7.10
N HIS A 17 1.92 -7.72 7.95
CA HIS A 17 0.67 -7.10 7.52
C HIS A 17 0.91 -5.59 7.42
N ALA A 18 1.06 -5.07 6.19
CA ALA A 18 0.98 -3.63 5.95
C ALA A 18 -0.49 -3.22 5.86
N ASP A 19 -0.83 -2.01 6.32
CA ASP A 19 -2.17 -1.45 6.14
C ASP A 19 -2.29 -0.96 4.70
N LEU A 20 -2.94 -1.76 3.87
CA LEU A 20 -3.03 -1.56 2.43
C LEU A 20 -4.35 -0.91 2.05
N HIS A 21 -4.27 0.09 1.19
CA HIS A 21 -5.39 0.86 0.70
C HIS A 21 -5.53 0.70 -0.81
N LYS A 22 -6.76 0.81 -1.30
CA LYS A 22 -7.06 0.82 -2.74
C LYS A 22 -7.10 2.23 -3.34
N SER A 23 -7.13 3.24 -2.49
CA SER A 23 -7.31 4.63 -2.92
C SER A 23 -6.68 5.59 -1.93
N ALA A 24 -6.11 6.68 -2.42
CA ALA A 24 -5.57 7.75 -1.59
C ALA A 24 -5.49 9.09 -2.32
N ALA A 25 -5.63 10.20 -1.58
CA ALA A 25 -5.56 11.55 -2.14
C ALA A 25 -5.03 12.55 -1.12
N CYS A 26 -4.01 13.34 -1.46
CA CYS A 26 -3.45 14.37 -0.61
C CYS A 26 -4.51 15.42 -0.20
N VAL A 27 -4.46 15.90 1.04
CA VAL A 27 -5.36 16.93 1.56
C VAL A 27 -4.59 18.07 2.22
N SER A 28 -5.20 19.25 2.33
CA SER A 28 -4.55 20.43 2.89
C SER A 28 -4.38 20.44 4.42
N SER A 29 -5.18 19.66 5.16
CA SER A 29 -5.07 19.52 6.61
C SER A 29 -5.65 18.19 7.09
N ARG A 30 -4.99 17.58 8.08
CA ARG A 30 -5.39 16.31 8.70
C ARG A 30 -6.36 16.46 9.86
N ASP A 31 -6.58 17.68 10.33
CA ASP A 31 -7.21 17.96 11.62
C ASP A 31 -8.76 17.87 11.55
N GLY A 32 -9.30 17.41 10.40
CA GLY A 32 -10.71 17.10 10.18
C GLY A 32 -11.65 18.30 10.15
N SER A 33 -11.16 19.52 10.36
CA SER A 33 -11.97 20.72 10.49
C SER A 33 -12.36 21.28 9.12
N THR A 34 -11.39 21.39 8.22
CA THR A 34 -11.58 21.72 6.80
C THR A 34 -10.39 21.16 6.04
N PHE A 35 -10.64 20.23 5.13
CA PHE A 35 -9.62 19.68 4.27
C PHE A 35 -10.01 19.91 2.81
N GLU A 36 -9.06 20.34 2.00
CA GLU A 36 -9.22 20.46 0.56
C GLU A 36 -8.43 19.34 -0.10
N LEU A 37 -9.05 18.66 -1.07
CA LEU A 37 -8.34 17.69 -1.91
C LEU A 37 -7.34 18.45 -2.77
N LEU A 38 -6.08 18.02 -2.71
CA LEU A 38 -4.99 18.58 -3.51
C LEU A 38 -4.71 17.62 -4.67
N PRO A 39 -5.44 17.71 -5.80
CA PRO A 39 -5.27 16.78 -6.92
C PRO A 39 -3.86 16.86 -7.53
N ASN A 40 -3.22 18.03 -7.53
CA ASN A 40 -1.84 18.18 -8.03
C ASN A 40 -0.83 17.44 -7.14
N ALA A 41 -0.92 17.63 -5.81
CA ALA A 41 -0.09 16.90 -4.86
C ALA A 41 -0.35 15.38 -4.94
N THR A 42 -1.63 14.99 -5.08
CA THR A 42 -2.03 13.60 -5.28
C THR A 42 -1.44 13.01 -6.55
N SER A 43 -1.47 13.74 -7.67
CA SER A 43 -0.88 13.29 -8.93
C SER A 43 0.62 13.06 -8.80
N CYS A 44 1.31 13.95 -8.10
CA CYS A 44 2.76 13.85 -7.86
C CYS A 44 3.07 12.60 -7.01
N ALA A 45 2.36 12.43 -5.89
CA ALA A 45 2.52 11.29 -5.00
C ALA A 45 2.18 9.96 -5.71
N CYS A 46 1.10 9.93 -6.49
CA CYS A 46 0.72 8.77 -7.29
C CYS A 46 1.79 8.41 -8.33
N GLY A 47 2.41 9.42 -8.96
CA GLY A 47 3.52 9.21 -9.88
C GLY A 47 4.76 8.61 -9.20
N PHE A 48 5.09 9.04 -7.98
CA PHE A 48 6.16 8.42 -7.20
C PHE A 48 5.83 6.97 -6.82
N TYR A 49 4.59 6.70 -6.43
CA TYR A 49 4.12 5.35 -6.08
C TYR A 49 4.11 4.39 -7.26
N LEU A 50 3.68 4.85 -8.44
CA LEU A 50 3.70 4.07 -9.68
C LEU A 50 5.13 3.66 -10.06
N ASN A 51 6.10 4.56 -9.84
CA ASN A 51 7.52 4.30 -10.13
C ASN A 51 8.25 3.66 -8.93
N ARG A 52 7.53 3.30 -7.87
CA ARG A 52 8.13 2.74 -6.67
C ARG A 52 8.58 1.30 -6.95
N ASN A 53 9.85 1.05 -6.66
CA ASN A 53 10.44 -0.28 -6.73
C ASN A 53 11.54 -0.40 -5.67
N THR A 54 11.16 -0.16 -4.41
CA THR A 54 12.11 -0.07 -3.30
C THR A 54 12.49 -1.44 -2.73
N ARG A 55 11.59 -2.44 -2.80
CA ARG A 55 11.83 -3.85 -2.44
C ARG A 55 10.84 -4.79 -3.15
N GLN A 56 10.80 -6.06 -2.72
CA GLN A 56 9.96 -7.13 -3.28
C GLN A 56 8.62 -7.33 -2.55
N ASN A 57 8.26 -6.47 -1.58
CA ASN A 57 6.99 -6.63 -0.88
C ASN A 57 5.83 -6.10 -1.72
N HIS A 58 4.62 -6.58 -1.43
CA HIS A 58 3.38 -6.15 -2.12
C HIS A 58 3.22 -4.63 -2.12
N TRP A 59 3.43 -3.95 -0.99
CA TRP A 59 3.33 -2.49 -0.86
C TRP A 59 4.57 -1.70 -1.35
N ASP A 60 5.65 -2.38 -1.74
CA ASP A 60 6.87 -1.71 -2.22
C ASP A 60 6.83 -1.41 -3.74
N GLN A 61 5.79 -1.87 -4.42
CA GLN A 61 5.53 -1.69 -5.85
C GLN A 61 4.05 -1.37 -6.03
N CYS A 62 3.72 -0.46 -6.95
CA CYS A 62 2.33 -0.20 -7.33
C CYS A 62 2.17 -0.23 -8.86
N PRO A 63 2.23 -1.43 -9.48
CA PRO A 63 2.13 -1.58 -10.94
C PRO A 63 0.72 -1.23 -11.47
N ASP A 64 -0.28 -1.25 -10.60
CA ASP A 64 -1.70 -0.98 -10.86
C ASP A 64 -2.14 0.42 -10.39
N CYS A 65 -1.21 1.26 -9.90
CA CYS A 65 -1.52 2.62 -9.49
C CYS A 65 -1.94 3.47 -10.69
N THR A 66 -3.09 4.11 -10.59
CA THR A 66 -3.64 4.99 -11.61
C THR A 66 -4.21 6.25 -10.97
N PHE A 67 -4.02 7.39 -11.62
CA PHE A 67 -4.55 8.66 -11.13
C PHE A 67 -5.82 9.02 -11.91
N ASP A 68 -6.94 9.17 -11.21
CA ASP A 68 -8.26 9.49 -11.79
C ASP A 68 -8.52 11.00 -11.92
N GLY A 69 -7.51 11.84 -11.69
CA GLY A 69 -7.64 13.30 -11.72
C GLY A 69 -7.86 13.95 -10.34
N THR A 70 -8.20 13.15 -9.33
CA THR A 70 -8.33 13.63 -7.94
C THR A 70 -7.76 12.65 -6.91
N ILE A 71 -7.82 11.34 -7.21
CA ILE A 71 -7.46 10.26 -6.29
C ILE A 71 -6.50 9.33 -7.03
N CYS A 72 -5.52 8.79 -6.31
CA CYS A 72 -4.69 7.67 -6.77
C CYS A 72 -5.40 6.36 -6.40
N ASN A 73 -5.70 5.52 -7.38
CA ASN A 73 -6.37 4.24 -7.22
C ASN A 73 -5.39 3.09 -7.49
N SER A 74 -5.52 2.01 -6.73
CA SER A 74 -4.82 0.73 -6.88
C SER A 74 -5.84 -0.38 -6.69
N ALA A 75 -6.11 -1.14 -7.75
CA ALA A 75 -7.08 -2.24 -7.75
C ALA A 75 -6.68 -3.37 -6.79
N ASP A 76 -5.39 -3.67 -6.75
CA ASP A 76 -4.77 -4.74 -5.98
C ASP A 76 -4.32 -4.29 -4.58
N GLY A 77 -4.58 -3.03 -4.24
CA GLY A 77 -4.35 -2.49 -2.90
C GLY A 77 -2.88 -2.46 -2.54
N HIS A 78 -2.06 -1.80 -3.35
CA HIS A 78 -0.62 -1.66 -3.16
C HIS A 78 -0.23 -0.37 -2.40
N ILE A 79 -1.21 0.47 -2.05
CA ILE A 79 -0.97 1.75 -1.39
C ILE A 79 -0.78 1.51 0.11
N GLY A 80 0.42 1.78 0.63
CA GLY A 80 0.68 1.75 2.07
C GLY A 80 0.02 2.94 2.79
N GLY A 81 -0.74 2.65 3.85
CA GLY A 81 -1.37 3.65 4.71
C GLY A 81 -0.36 4.53 5.45
N ASP A 82 0.88 4.07 5.55
CA ASP A 82 2.02 4.77 6.12
C ASP A 82 2.86 5.55 5.09
N GLU A 83 2.45 5.64 3.82
CA GLU A 83 3.25 6.39 2.85
C GLU A 83 2.45 7.29 1.90
N LEU A 84 1.11 7.25 1.96
CA LEU A 84 0.27 8.39 1.63
C LEU A 84 -0.20 9.07 2.92
N PHE A 85 0.76 9.59 3.67
CA PHE A 85 0.48 10.55 4.73
C PHE A 85 0.07 11.89 4.08
N LEU A 86 -1.23 11.98 3.78
CA LEU A 86 -2.06 13.19 3.62
C LEU A 86 -1.75 14.27 4.66
#